data_AF-A0A2G1W788-F1
#
_entry.id   AF-A0A2G1W788-F1
#
_cell.length_a   1.000
_cell.length_b   1.000
_cell.length_c   1.000
_cell.angle_alpha   90.00
_cell.angle_beta   90.00
_cell.angle_gamma   90.00
#
_symmetry.space_group_name_H-M   'P 1'
#
loop_
_entity.id
_entity.type
_entity.pdbx_description
1 polymer ?
#
loop_
_entity_poly.entity_id
_entity_poly.type
_entity_poly.pdbx_seq_one_letter_code
_entity_poly.pdbx_strand_id
1 'polypeptide(L)'
;MKTRTSNGKLPLMVGERRRLIVWGSNLCDANTHHAKNLPVFLAGGGYEHGRYINLRNNGDHPLCNLFLRLRQDAEVETDTFGQSTAALRWN
;
A
#
# COMPACT_ATOMS: atom_id res chain seq x y z
N MET A 1 -25.53 9.62 -13.52
CA MET A 1 -25.72 8.81 -14.74
C MET A 1 -25.41 7.35 -14.37
N LYS A 2 -26.41 6.46 -14.36
CA LYS A 2 -26.26 5.02 -14.03
C LYS A 2 -26.60 4.21 -15.29
N THR A 3 -25.68 3.38 -15.76
CA THR A 3 -25.92 2.44 -16.86
C THR A 3 -26.26 1.05 -16.30
N ARG A 4 -27.17 0.34 -16.98
CA ARG A 4 -27.65 -1.01 -16.65
C ARG A 4 -27.23 -1.94 -17.79
N THR A 5 -26.66 -3.10 -17.47
CA THR A 5 -26.33 -4.16 -18.44
C THR A 5 -27.39 -5.27 -18.40
N SER A 6 -27.49 -6.03 -19.50
CA SER A 6 -28.57 -6.96 -19.83
C SER A 6 -28.56 -8.31 -19.09
N ASN A 7 -27.55 -8.61 -18.28
CA ASN A 7 -27.27 -9.99 -17.84
C ASN A 7 -27.49 -10.27 -16.35
N GLY A 8 -28.24 -9.43 -15.63
CA GLY A 8 -28.70 -9.74 -14.25
C GLY A 8 -27.60 -9.85 -13.18
N LYS A 9 -26.31 -9.92 -13.54
CA LYS A 9 -25.22 -9.62 -12.64
C LYS A 9 -25.27 -8.12 -12.36
N LEU A 10 -25.58 -7.79 -11.11
CA LEU A 10 -25.41 -6.45 -10.57
C LEU A 10 -24.06 -5.90 -11.07
N PRO A 11 -24.01 -4.69 -11.65
CA PRO A 11 -22.72 -4.05 -11.87
C PRO A 11 -22.00 -4.04 -10.52
N LEU A 12 -20.77 -4.56 -10.50
CA LEU A 12 -19.85 -4.45 -9.37
C LEU A 12 -20.00 -3.04 -8.82
N MET A 13 -20.36 -2.97 -7.54
CA MET A 13 -20.71 -1.73 -6.89
C MET A 13 -19.58 -0.70 -7.12
N VAL A 14 -19.87 0.32 -7.93
CA VAL A 14 -19.27 1.64 -7.76
C VAL A 14 -19.80 2.14 -6.41
N GLY A 15 -19.20 1.69 -5.31
CA GLY A 15 -19.88 1.72 -4.03
C GLY A 15 -19.08 1.43 -2.77
N GLU A 16 -17.75 1.46 -2.77
CA GLU A 16 -16.97 1.64 -1.54
C GLU A 16 -15.66 2.35 -1.86
N ARG A 17 -15.59 3.68 -1.70
CA ARG A 17 -14.29 4.37 -1.74
C ARG A 17 -13.49 3.97 -0.51
N ARG A 18 -12.64 2.95 -0.61
CA ARG A 18 -11.66 2.60 0.42
C ARG A 18 -10.49 3.58 0.31
N ARG A 19 -10.51 4.63 1.13
CA ARG A 19 -9.39 5.56 1.22
C ARG A 19 -8.23 4.87 1.90
N LEU A 20 -7.02 5.13 1.42
CA LEU A 20 -5.78 4.68 2.01
C LEU A 20 -4.97 5.90 2.42
N ILE A 21 -4.43 5.87 3.64
CA ILE A 21 -3.52 6.88 4.15
C ILE A 21 -2.19 6.19 4.46
N VAL A 22 -1.13 6.67 3.81
CA VAL A 22 0.26 6.34 4.15
C VAL A 22 0.86 7.57 4.81
N TRP A 23 1.42 7.40 6.00
CA TRP A 23 2.04 8.49 6.75
C TRP A 23 3.37 8.06 7.33
N GLY A 24 4.35 8.97 7.31
CA GLY A 24 5.71 8.72 7.76
C GLY A 24 6.62 9.90 7.41
N SER A 25 7.91 9.76 7.73
CA SER A 25 8.95 10.71 7.35
C SER A 25 9.86 10.10 6.28
N ASN A 26 10.46 10.94 5.44
CA ASN A 26 11.52 10.54 4.53
C ASN A 26 12.92 10.59 5.17
N LEU A 27 13.08 11.28 6.31
CA LEU A 27 14.36 11.43 7.02
C LEU A 27 14.18 11.26 8.55
N CYS A 28 15.13 10.57 9.17
CA CYS A 28 15.26 10.45 10.64
C CYS A 28 16.14 11.56 11.20
N ASP A 29 17.25 11.81 10.52
CA ASP A 29 18.24 12.83 10.85
C ASP A 29 18.61 13.54 9.54
N ALA A 30 18.30 14.84 9.47
CA ALA A 30 18.54 15.66 8.30
C ALA A 30 20.03 16.00 8.12
N ASN A 31 20.82 16.07 9.20
CA ASN A 31 22.23 16.42 9.13
C ASN A 31 23.05 15.31 8.46
N THR A 32 22.73 14.06 8.76
CA THR A 32 23.41 12.88 8.18
C THR A 32 22.65 12.28 6.99
N HIS A 33 21.52 12.89 6.60
CA HIS A 33 20.60 12.36 5.58
C HIS A 33 20.19 10.90 5.84
N HIS A 34 20.01 10.53 7.10
CA HIS A 34 19.71 9.16 7.49
C HIS A 34 18.23 8.84 7.24
N ALA A 35 17.96 7.97 6.26
CA ALA A 35 16.61 7.59 5.80
C ALA A 35 16.25 6.11 6.04
N LYS A 36 17.01 5.38 6.87
CA LYS A 36 16.84 3.93 7.05
C LYS A 36 15.89 3.59 8.20
N ASN A 37 15.09 2.55 8.01
CA ASN A 37 14.20 1.94 9.00
C ASN A 37 13.30 2.95 9.73
N LEU A 38 12.68 3.85 8.95
CA LEU A 38 11.73 4.82 9.45
C LEU A 38 10.35 4.18 9.63
N PRO A 39 9.61 4.53 10.70
CA PRO A 39 8.26 4.02 10.90
C PRO A 39 7.33 4.53 9.78
N VAL A 40 6.47 3.63 9.31
CA VAL A 40 5.40 3.92 8.34
C VAL A 40 4.08 3.51 8.96
N PHE A 41 3.10 4.40 8.87
CA PHE A 41 1.73 4.16 9.29
C PHE A 41 0.86 3.97 8.06
N LEU A 42 0.03 2.91 8.08
CA LEU A 42 -0.90 2.57 7.02
C LEU A 42 -2.31 2.43 7.61
N ALA A 43 -3.26 3.21 7.12
CA ALA A 43 -4.65 3.20 7.56
C ALA A 43 -5.62 3.17 6.37
N GLY A 44 -6.74 2.49 6.53
CA GLY A 44 -7.76 2.31 5.48
C GLY A 44 -7.40 1.20 4.49
N GLY A 45 -7.95 1.26 3.28
CA GLY A 45 -7.76 0.22 2.25
C GLY A 45 -8.42 -1.13 2.55
N GLY A 46 -9.04 -1.30 3.73
CA GLY A 46 -9.63 -2.58 4.15
C GLY A 46 -8.61 -3.56 4.74
N TYR A 47 -7.43 -3.10 5.15
CA TYR A 47 -6.47 -3.92 5.89
C TYR A 47 -6.89 -4.08 7.36
N GLU A 48 -6.36 -5.12 8.00
CA GLU A 48 -6.45 -5.29 9.44
C GLU A 48 -5.46 -4.34 10.14
N HIS A 49 -6.00 -3.30 10.79
CA HIS A 49 -5.22 -2.27 11.48
C HIS A 49 -5.07 -2.54 12.98
N GLY A 50 -4.39 -1.62 13.69
CA GLY A 50 -4.25 -1.66 15.15
C GLY A 50 -3.12 -2.56 15.64
N ARG A 51 -2.18 -2.93 14.77
CA ARG A 51 -1.04 -3.78 15.10
C ARG A 51 0.29 -3.18 14.65
N TYR A 52 1.34 -3.49 15.40
CA TYR A 52 2.72 -3.27 14.96
C TYR A 52 3.18 -4.46 14.14
N ILE A 53 3.80 -4.20 12.99
CA ILE A 53 4.33 -5.21 12.07
C ILE A 53 5.83 -5.03 12.01
N ASN A 54 6.59 -5.99 12.54
CA ASN A 54 8.04 -6.00 12.42
C ASN A 54 8.45 -6.79 11.16
N LEU A 55 8.87 -6.07 10.12
CA LEU A 55 9.33 -6.67 8.87
C LEU A 55 10.83 -7.00 8.87
N ARG A 56 11.59 -6.53 9.86
CA ARG A 56 13.05 -6.69 9.91
C ARG A 56 13.49 -8.15 10.07
N ASN A 57 12.63 -9.01 10.60
CA ASN A 57 12.90 -10.44 10.71
C ASN A 57 13.14 -11.11 9.34
N ASN A 58 12.64 -10.49 8.25
CA ASN A 58 12.81 -10.97 6.88
C ASN A 58 13.81 -10.11 6.07
N GLY A 59 14.63 -9.32 6.77
CA GLY A 59 15.57 -8.38 6.17
C GLY A 59 15.00 -6.99 5.95
N ASP A 60 15.84 -6.10 5.40
CA ASP A 60 15.41 -4.74 5.05
C ASP A 60 14.64 -4.77 3.73
N HIS A 61 13.44 -4.20 3.73
CA HIS A 61 12.61 -4.06 2.54
C HIS A 61 12.64 -2.62 2.02
N PRO A 62 12.92 -2.39 0.72
CA PRO A 62 12.76 -1.09 0.11
C PRO A 62 11.33 -0.57 0.28
N LEU A 63 11.17 0.70 0.67
CA LEU A 63 9.84 1.31 0.86
C LEU A 63 8.98 1.26 -0.41
N CYS A 64 9.58 1.28 -1.59
CA CYS A 64 8.86 1.12 -2.86
C CYS A 64 8.14 -0.23 -3.00
N ASN A 65 8.55 -1.27 -2.28
CA ASN A 65 7.82 -2.55 -2.24
C ASN A 65 6.42 -2.38 -1.62
N LEU A 66 6.28 -1.51 -0.61
CA LEU A 66 4.97 -1.14 -0.06
C LEU A 66 4.14 -0.45 -1.14
N PHE A 67 4.66 0.59 -1.79
CA PHE A 67 3.91 1.31 -2.82
C PHE A 67 3.54 0.46 -4.03
N LEU A 68 4.34 -0.55 -4.39
CA LEU A 68 3.97 -1.55 -5.39
C LEU A 68 2.74 -2.35 -4.95
N ARG A 69 2.76 -2.86 -3.70
CA ARG A 69 1.61 -3.59 -3.12
C ARG A 69 0.35 -2.72 -3.15
N LEU A 70 0.43 -1.49 -2.66
CA LEU A 70 -0.72 -0.57 -2.58
C LEU A 70 -1.35 -0.26 -3.94
N ARG A 71 -0.55 -0.17 -5.02
CA ARG A 71 -1.08 -0.02 -6.38
C ARG A 71 -1.85 -1.25 -6.83
N GLN A 72 -1.31 -2.43 -6.56
CA GLN A 72 -1.95 -3.70 -6.89
C GLN A 72 -3.25 -3.91 -6.08
N ASP A 73 -3.30 -3.51 -4.80
CA ASP A 73 -4.56 -3.49 -4.02
C ASP A 73 -5.60 -2.53 -4.60
N ALA A 74 -5.15 -1.44 -5.23
CA ALA A 74 -6.01 -0.49 -5.92
C ALA A 74 -6.39 -0.95 -7.34
N GLU A 75 -6.16 -2.22 -7.68
CA GLU A 75 -6.45 -2.82 -9.00
C GLU A 75 -5.75 -2.12 -10.16
N VAL A 76 -4.61 -1.46 -9.90
CA VAL A 76 -3.75 -0.89 -10.93
C VAL A 76 -2.75 -1.97 -11.35
N GLU A 77 -2.82 -2.37 -12.62
CA GLU A 77 -1.85 -3.29 -13.21
C GLU A 77 -0.44 -2.67 -13.15
N THR A 78 0.40 -3.19 -12.26
CA THR A 78 1.74 -2.67 -12.00
C THR A 78 2.65 -3.80 -11.54
N ASP A 79 3.64 -4.13 -12.36
CA ASP A 79 4.62 -5.20 -12.05
C ASP A 79 5.82 -4.69 -11.24
N THR A 80 6.21 -3.42 -11.45
CA THR A 80 7.35 -2.79 -10.76
C THR A 80 7.03 -1.34 -10.39
N PHE A 81 7.69 -0.83 -9.35
CA PHE A 81 7.62 0.58 -8.97
C PHE A 81 8.96 1.08 -8.40
N GLY A 82 9.57 2.06 -9.07
CA GLY A 82 10.89 2.56 -8.68
C GLY A 82 11.91 1.42 -8.64
N GLN A 83 12.60 1.25 -7.51
CA GLN A 83 13.56 0.16 -7.28
C GLN A 83 12.94 -1.03 -6.52
N SER A 84 11.64 -1.27 -6.67
CA SER A 84 10.97 -2.36 -5.98
C SER A 84 11.57 -3.71 -6.37
N THR A 85 11.79 -4.59 -5.40
CA THR A 85 12.26 -5.95 -5.63
C THR A 85 11.13 -6.98 -5.65
N ALA A 86 10.04 -6.71 -4.92
CA ALA A 86 8.82 -7.51 -4.90
C ALA A 86 7.70 -6.72 -4.24
N ALA A 87 6.43 -7.10 -4.45
CA ALA A 87 5.33 -6.55 -3.67
C ALA A 87 5.48 -6.96 -2.20
N LEU A 88 5.40 -5.99 -1.28
CA LEU A 88 5.57 -6.25 0.15
C LEU A 88 4.42 -7.13 0.68
N ARG A 89 4.76 -8.10 1.54
CA ARG A 89 3.82 -9.00 2.23
C ARG A 89 4.01 -8.89 3.74
N TRP A 90 2.93 -8.89 4.51
CA TRP A 90 2.98 -8.64 5.97
C TRP A 90 1.83 -9.28 6.76
N ASN A 91 1.12 -10.20 6.12
CA ASN A 91 -0.08 -10.88 6.61
C ASN A 91 0.16 -12.38 6.73
#